data_AF-A0A8S3IXZ4-F1
#
_entry.id   AF-A0A8S3IXZ4-F1
#
_cell.length_a   1.000
_cell.length_b   1.000
_cell.length_c   1.000
_cell.angle_alpha   90.00
_cell.angle_beta   90.00
_cell.angle_gamma   90.00
#
_symmetry.space_group_name_H-M   'P 1'
#
loop_
_entity.id
_entity.type
_entity.pdbx_description
1 polymer ?
#
loop_
_entity_poly.entity_id
_entity_poly.type
_entity_poly.pdbx_seq_one_letter_code
_entity_poly.pdbx_strand_id
1 'polypeptide(L)'
;IVPLFERLKDLNCASDVIDRLLSIKTYRNLIDNKQQVMIGYSDSAKDAGQLAAAWAQYRAQEGLSEVCKKHGVALTLFHGRGGTVGRGGGPAHAAILSQPPGSVNNSIRVTEQGEMIRFKFGLPGLAVLSMEIYASAVLEATLLPMPKPKESWREEMNKLAARAHRTYNSVVRENSDFVPYFRRITPLNALSQLPLGSRPAKRKQEG
;
A
#
# COMPACT_ATOMS: atom_id res chain seq x y z
N ILE A 1 -15.32 8.60 5.01
CA ILE A 1 -15.03 7.17 5.28
C ILE A 1 -13.90 6.73 4.36
N VAL A 2 -12.90 5.98 4.86
CA VAL A 2 -11.75 5.52 4.06
C VAL A 2 -11.61 4.00 4.22
N PRO A 3 -11.98 3.19 3.21
CA PRO A 3 -11.75 1.75 3.26
C PRO A 3 -10.24 1.45 3.18
N LEU A 4 -9.79 0.47 3.97
CA LEU A 4 -8.44 -0.08 3.93
C LEU A 4 -8.49 -1.48 3.33
N PHE A 5 -7.82 -1.68 2.20
CA PHE A 5 -7.63 -2.98 1.59
C PHE A 5 -6.24 -3.52 1.96
N GLU A 6 -6.20 -4.56 2.79
CA GLU A 6 -4.96 -5.04 3.42
C GLU A 6 -4.61 -6.51 3.13
N ARG A 7 -5.53 -7.31 2.58
CA ARG A 7 -5.23 -8.69 2.12
C ARG A 7 -5.20 -8.78 0.60
N LEU A 8 -4.59 -9.83 0.06
CA LEU A 8 -4.49 -10.04 -1.38
C LEU A 8 -5.87 -10.11 -2.05
N LYS A 9 -6.81 -10.84 -1.44
CA LYS A 9 -8.19 -10.94 -1.94
C LYS A 9 -8.88 -9.58 -1.95
N ASP A 10 -8.72 -8.81 -0.88
CA ASP A 10 -9.34 -7.50 -0.71
C ASP A 10 -8.81 -6.51 -1.76
N LEU A 11 -7.50 -6.51 -2.03
CA LEU A 11 -6.89 -5.71 -3.08
C LEU A 11 -7.40 -6.09 -4.48
N ASN A 12 -7.54 -7.39 -4.77
CA ASN A 12 -8.06 -7.86 -6.06
C ASN A 12 -9.53 -7.47 -6.29
N CYS A 13 -10.32 -7.28 -5.23
CA CYS A 13 -11.72 -6.87 -5.32
C CYS A 13 -11.95 -5.37 -5.07
N ALA A 14 -10.89 -4.58 -4.82
CA ALA A 14 -11.00 -3.21 -4.36
C ALA A 14 -11.77 -2.32 -5.36
N SER A 15 -11.46 -2.45 -6.66
CA SER A 15 -12.14 -1.73 -7.74
C SER A 15 -13.65 -2.03 -7.76
N ASP A 16 -14.04 -3.30 -7.65
CA ASP A 16 -15.43 -3.73 -7.73
C ASP A 16 -16.24 -3.24 -6.52
N VAL A 17 -15.63 -3.28 -5.33
CA VAL A 17 -16.23 -2.77 -4.10
C VAL A 17 -16.49 -1.26 -4.23
N ILE A 18 -15.51 -0.50 -4.72
CA ILE A 18 -15.66 0.94 -4.91
C ILE A 18 -16.66 1.25 -6.03
N ASP A 19 -16.66 0.54 -7.15
CA ASP A 19 -17.63 0.73 -8.25
C ASP A 19 -19.06 0.56 -7.77
N ARG A 20 -19.32 -0.47 -6.95
CA ARG A 20 -20.62 -0.70 -6.32
C ARG A 20 -20.99 0.42 -5.34
N LEU A 21 -20.06 0.87 -4.49
CA LEU A 21 -20.31 1.97 -3.56
C LEU A 21 -20.62 3.29 -4.30
N LEU A 22 -19.88 3.59 -5.37
CA LEU A 22 -20.07 4.80 -6.17
C LEU A 22 -21.34 4.76 -7.02
N SER A 23 -21.89 3.58 -7.27
CA SER A 23 -23.20 3.42 -7.91
C SER A 23 -24.38 3.76 -6.98
N ILE A 24 -24.15 3.90 -5.67
CA ILE A 24 -25.18 4.27 -4.70
C ILE A 24 -25.29 5.80 -4.62
N LYS A 25 -26.40 6.35 -5.11
CA LYS A 25 -26.63 7.81 -5.15
C LYS A 25 -26.51 8.50 -3.79
N THR A 26 -27.01 7.88 -2.72
CA THR A 26 -26.90 8.43 -1.36
C THR A 26 -25.46 8.50 -0.89
N TYR A 27 -24.64 7.50 -1.21
CA TYR A 27 -23.22 7.49 -0.88
C TYR A 27 -22.47 8.57 -1.66
N ARG A 28 -22.76 8.70 -2.96
CA ARG A 28 -22.23 9.76 -3.84
C ARG A 28 -22.46 11.16 -3.28
N ASN A 29 -23.68 11.44 -2.84
CA ASN A 29 -24.03 12.73 -2.23
C ASN A 29 -23.28 12.96 -0.92
N LEU A 30 -23.11 11.92 -0.10
CA LEU A 30 -22.40 12.00 1.18
C LEU A 30 -20.92 12.37 1.01
N ILE A 31 -20.26 11.87 -0.04
CA ILE A 31 -18.81 12.04 -0.23
C ILE A 31 -18.42 13.26 -1.07
N ASP A 32 -19.39 14.05 -1.57
CA ASP A 32 -19.14 15.21 -2.43
C ASP A 32 -18.17 14.88 -3.60
N ASN A 33 -18.37 13.71 -4.22
CA ASN A 33 -17.54 13.19 -5.30
C ASN A 33 -16.03 13.11 -4.98
N LYS A 34 -15.65 12.96 -3.70
CA LYS A 34 -14.27 12.79 -3.24
C LYS A 34 -14.15 11.48 -2.47
N GLN A 35 -13.35 10.55 -2.97
CA GLN A 35 -13.12 9.26 -2.33
C GLN A 35 -11.66 9.13 -1.94
N GLN A 36 -11.41 8.79 -0.67
CA GLN A 36 -10.10 8.34 -0.21
C GLN A 36 -10.10 6.82 -0.07
N VAL A 37 -9.07 6.14 -0.55
CA VAL A 37 -8.89 4.68 -0.37
C VAL A 37 -7.50 4.40 0.18
N MET A 38 -7.42 3.62 1.26
CA MET A 38 -6.15 3.26 1.88
C MET A 38 -5.65 1.91 1.37
N ILE A 39 -4.37 1.86 1.01
CA ILE A 39 -3.68 0.65 0.54
C ILE A 39 -2.74 0.16 1.64
N GLY A 40 -2.98 -1.07 2.13
CA GLY A 40 -2.19 -1.69 3.19
C GLY A 40 -0.96 -2.42 2.65
N TYR A 41 0.23 -1.84 2.77
CA TYR A 41 1.46 -2.42 2.20
C TYR A 41 2.02 -3.58 3.02
N SER A 42 2.41 -3.33 4.28
CA SER A 42 2.98 -4.37 5.15
C SER A 42 2.03 -5.54 5.37
N ASP A 43 0.73 -5.28 5.54
CA ASP A 43 -0.25 -6.32 5.83
C ASP A 43 -0.51 -7.23 4.62
N SER A 44 -0.56 -6.68 3.41
CA SER A 44 -0.71 -7.50 2.20
C SER A 44 0.56 -8.29 1.89
N ALA A 45 1.74 -7.72 2.16
CA ALA A 45 3.00 -8.44 2.05
C ALA A 45 3.11 -9.59 3.07
N LYS A 46 2.58 -9.40 4.29
CA LYS A 46 2.47 -10.45 5.32
C LYS A 46 1.42 -11.51 4.96
N ASP A 47 0.36 -11.13 4.25
CA ASP A 47 -0.67 -12.05 3.80
C ASP A 47 -0.19 -12.93 2.65
N ALA A 48 0.49 -12.35 1.67
CA ALA A 48 0.72 -12.97 0.37
C ALA A 48 2.18 -13.03 -0.13
N GLY A 49 3.13 -12.46 0.61
CA GLY A 49 4.50 -12.26 0.16
C GLY A 49 4.67 -10.96 -0.63
N GLN A 50 5.88 -10.40 -0.60
CA GLN A 50 6.18 -9.05 -1.09
C GLN A 50 5.84 -8.84 -2.58
N LEU A 51 6.24 -9.78 -3.46
CA LEU A 51 6.07 -9.61 -4.90
C LEU A 51 4.59 -9.68 -5.31
N ALA A 52 3.86 -10.65 -4.76
CA ALA A 52 2.43 -10.81 -5.03
C ALA A 52 1.62 -9.60 -4.52
N ALA A 53 1.96 -9.12 -3.31
CA ALA A 53 1.34 -7.93 -2.73
C ALA A 53 1.62 -6.67 -3.57
N ALA A 54 2.88 -6.43 -3.94
CA ALA A 54 3.25 -5.26 -4.75
C ALA A 54 2.53 -5.25 -6.11
N TRP A 55 2.43 -6.40 -6.77
CA TRP A 55 1.71 -6.50 -8.04
C TRP A 55 0.20 -6.30 -7.87
N ALA A 56 -0.40 -6.89 -6.82
CA ALA A 56 -1.81 -6.69 -6.51
C ALA A 56 -2.14 -5.21 -6.19
N GLN A 57 -1.26 -4.53 -5.45
CA GLN A 57 -1.40 -3.10 -5.16
C GLN A 57 -1.34 -2.25 -6.43
N TYR A 58 -0.41 -2.56 -7.35
CA TYR A 58 -0.32 -1.85 -8.63
C TYR A 58 -1.64 -1.97 -9.40
N ARG A 59 -2.15 -3.20 -9.59
CA ARG A 59 -3.41 -3.43 -10.30
C ARG A 59 -4.61 -2.81 -9.59
N ALA A 60 -4.66 -2.89 -8.26
CA ALA A 60 -5.74 -2.30 -7.47
C ALA A 60 -5.80 -0.78 -7.63
N GLN A 61 -4.65 -0.10 -7.55
CA GLN A 61 -4.57 1.35 -7.76
C GLN A 61 -4.97 1.76 -9.17
N GLU A 62 -4.55 1.00 -10.20
CA GLU A 62 -4.98 1.22 -11.58
C GLU A 62 -6.50 1.10 -11.73
N GLY A 63 -7.09 -0.02 -11.26
CA GLY A 63 -8.53 -0.24 -11.33
C GLY A 63 -9.36 0.76 -10.52
N LEU A 64 -8.89 1.16 -9.33
CA LEU A 64 -9.52 2.20 -8.52
C LEU A 64 -9.53 3.56 -9.25
N SER A 65 -8.40 3.91 -9.89
CA SER A 65 -8.28 5.16 -10.64
C SER A 65 -9.24 5.18 -11.84
N GLU A 66 -9.35 4.07 -12.57
CA GLU A 66 -10.27 3.91 -13.69
C GLU A 66 -11.74 3.97 -13.27
N VAL A 67 -12.11 3.28 -12.18
CA VAL A 67 -13.47 3.31 -11.62
C VAL A 67 -13.83 4.72 -11.14
N CYS A 68 -12.98 5.38 -10.36
CA CYS A 68 -13.26 6.73 -9.90
C CYS A 68 -13.38 7.71 -11.07
N LYS A 69 -12.54 7.59 -12.10
CA LYS A 69 -12.64 8.39 -13.33
C LYS A 69 -13.96 8.15 -14.05
N LYS A 70 -14.40 6.89 -14.22
CA LYS A 70 -15.69 6.52 -14.83
C LYS A 70 -16.88 7.17 -14.13
N HIS A 71 -16.83 7.28 -12.80
CA HIS A 71 -17.87 7.91 -12.00
C HIS A 71 -17.68 9.43 -11.83
N GLY A 72 -16.60 10.03 -12.32
CA GLY A 72 -16.29 11.45 -12.07
C GLY A 72 -16.03 11.76 -10.59
N VAL A 73 -15.37 10.85 -9.87
CA VAL A 73 -14.93 11.01 -8.48
C VAL A 73 -13.45 11.37 -8.44
N ALA A 74 -13.10 12.37 -7.63
CA ALA A 74 -11.71 12.64 -7.26
C ALA A 74 -11.22 11.58 -6.27
N LEU A 75 -10.29 10.74 -6.71
CA LEU A 75 -9.64 9.73 -5.87
C LEU A 75 -8.38 10.30 -5.23
N THR A 76 -8.21 10.08 -3.93
CA THR A 76 -6.92 10.23 -3.23
C THR A 76 -6.52 8.88 -2.65
N LEU A 77 -5.38 8.36 -3.09
CA LEU A 77 -4.81 7.14 -2.52
C LEU A 77 -4.04 7.46 -1.23
N PHE A 78 -4.39 6.73 -0.18
CA PHE A 78 -3.71 6.80 1.11
C PHE A 78 -2.76 5.61 1.27
N HIS A 79 -1.46 5.89 1.17
CA HIS A 79 -0.42 4.89 1.26
C HIS A 79 -0.09 4.57 2.72
N GLY A 80 -0.37 3.33 3.13
CA GLY A 80 -0.07 2.82 4.46
C GLY A 80 1.43 2.60 4.72
N ARG A 81 1.74 2.16 5.95
CA ARG A 81 3.11 1.80 6.36
C ARG A 81 3.66 0.65 5.52
N GLY A 82 4.96 0.68 5.23
CA GLY A 82 5.70 -0.43 4.64
C GLY A 82 5.90 -0.37 3.13
N GLY A 83 5.22 0.56 2.44
CA GLY A 83 5.47 0.83 1.02
C GLY A 83 6.82 1.51 0.79
N THR A 84 7.33 1.40 -0.43
CA THR A 84 8.56 2.08 -0.88
C THR A 84 8.52 3.59 -0.64
N VAL A 85 7.33 4.20 -0.75
CA VAL A 85 7.07 5.64 -0.51
C VAL A 85 7.34 6.02 0.97
N GLY A 86 6.96 5.18 1.93
CA GLY A 86 7.00 5.52 3.37
C GLY A 86 8.27 5.07 4.09
N ARG A 87 9.08 4.20 3.49
CA ARG A 87 10.23 3.54 4.16
C ARG A 87 11.59 4.14 3.88
N GLY A 88 11.73 5.03 2.91
CA GLY A 88 13.04 5.56 2.50
C GLY A 88 14.02 4.48 2.00
N GLY A 89 13.53 3.26 1.70
CA GLY A 89 14.34 2.15 1.15
C GLY A 89 14.72 2.34 -0.32
N GLY A 90 14.16 3.37 -0.96
CA GLY A 90 14.59 3.99 -2.21
C GLY A 90 14.15 5.46 -2.20
N PRO A 91 14.58 6.31 -3.14
CA PRO A 91 14.19 7.71 -3.17
C PRO A 91 12.66 7.83 -3.22
N ALA A 92 12.05 8.48 -2.21
CA ALA A 92 10.59 8.65 -2.13
C ALA A 92 10.01 9.27 -3.42
N HIS A 93 10.80 10.13 -4.06
CA HIS A 93 10.55 10.67 -5.39
C HIS A 93 10.26 9.58 -6.44
N ALA A 94 11.21 8.66 -6.66
CA ALA A 94 11.07 7.57 -7.63
C ALA A 94 9.93 6.60 -7.27
N ALA A 95 9.67 6.40 -5.98
CA ALA A 95 8.55 5.58 -5.53
C ALA A 95 7.19 6.21 -5.88
N ILE A 96 7.07 7.54 -5.89
CA ILE A 96 5.85 8.25 -6.30
C ILE A 96 5.71 8.23 -7.82
N LEU A 97 6.80 8.50 -8.55
CA LEU A 97 6.80 8.45 -10.02
C LEU A 97 6.46 7.06 -10.59
N SER A 98 6.78 5.99 -9.85
CA SER A 98 6.49 4.61 -10.27
C SER A 98 5.07 4.12 -9.93
N GLN A 99 4.23 4.96 -9.30
CA GLN A 99 2.82 4.60 -9.12
C GLN A 99 2.10 4.49 -10.49
N PRO A 100 0.98 3.73 -10.57
CA PRO A 100 0.24 3.61 -11.81
C PRO A 100 -0.14 4.96 -12.43
N PRO A 101 -0.06 5.11 -13.76
CA PRO A 101 -0.38 6.37 -14.43
C PRO A 101 -1.77 6.89 -14.06
N GLY A 102 -1.85 8.13 -13.58
CA GLY A 102 -3.10 8.76 -13.17
C GLY A 102 -3.58 8.44 -11.75
N SER A 103 -2.85 7.64 -10.97
CA SER A 103 -3.25 7.31 -9.59
C SER A 103 -2.91 8.40 -8.56
N VAL A 104 -1.90 9.23 -8.85
CA VAL A 104 -1.51 10.37 -8.00
C VAL A 104 -2.40 11.58 -8.26
N ASN A 105 -2.60 11.96 -9.53
CA ASN A 105 -3.53 13.01 -10.00
C ASN A 105 -3.74 14.19 -9.02
N ASN A 106 -2.67 14.96 -8.78
CA ASN A 106 -2.61 16.13 -7.87
C ASN A 106 -2.67 15.85 -6.36
N SER A 107 -2.88 14.61 -5.91
CA SER A 107 -3.11 14.31 -4.50
C SER A 107 -2.51 12.97 -4.06
N ILE A 108 -1.59 13.02 -3.11
CA ILE A 108 -1.09 11.84 -2.41
C ILE A 108 -1.26 12.01 -0.91
N ARG A 109 -1.57 10.92 -0.22
CA ARG A 109 -1.52 10.85 1.25
C ARG A 109 -0.61 9.70 1.64
N VAL A 110 0.38 9.95 2.48
CA VAL A 110 1.39 8.95 2.87
C VAL A 110 1.45 8.82 4.39
N THR A 111 1.59 7.59 4.88
CA THR A 111 1.89 7.34 6.29
C THR A 111 3.40 7.39 6.50
N GLU A 112 3.87 8.39 7.26
CA GLU A 112 5.25 8.41 7.72
C GLU A 112 5.45 7.45 8.88
N GLN A 113 6.49 6.61 8.79
CA GLN A 113 6.81 5.68 9.86
C GLN A 113 7.52 6.43 10.99
N GLY A 114 7.18 6.12 12.25
CA GLY A 114 7.73 6.81 13.43
C GLY A 114 9.26 6.76 13.48
N GLU A 115 9.82 5.60 13.10
CA GLU A 115 11.27 5.38 12.97
C GLU A 115 11.94 6.30 11.93
N MET A 116 11.18 6.86 10.97
CA MET A 116 11.69 7.74 9.91
C MET A 116 11.53 9.24 10.23
N ILE A 117 10.71 9.61 11.22
CA ILE A 117 10.37 11.01 11.50
C ILE A 117 11.61 11.84 11.78
N ARG A 118 12.56 11.33 12.58
CA ARG A 118 13.79 12.06 12.88
C ARG A 118 14.63 12.32 11.62
N PHE A 119 14.67 11.39 10.68
CA PHE A 119 15.48 11.51 9.47
C PHE A 119 14.85 12.43 8.42
N LYS A 120 13.52 12.52 8.38
CA LYS A 120 12.79 13.38 7.42
C LYS A 120 12.47 14.77 7.96
N PHE A 121 12.18 14.87 9.26
CA PHE A 121 11.63 16.09 9.86
C PHE A 121 12.35 16.51 11.14
N GLY A 122 13.44 15.83 11.53
CA GLY A 122 14.15 16.13 12.78
C GLY A 122 14.89 17.48 12.79
N LEU A 123 15.14 18.06 11.62
CA LEU A 123 15.72 19.40 11.45
C LEU A 123 14.88 20.19 10.43
N PRO A 124 14.74 21.53 10.58
CA PRO A 124 13.96 22.34 9.65
C PRO A 124 14.39 22.18 8.18
N GLY A 125 15.70 22.15 7.90
CA GLY A 125 16.21 21.94 6.53
C GLY A 125 15.83 20.58 5.94
N LEU A 126 15.86 19.51 6.74
CA LEU A 126 15.41 18.18 6.30
C LEU A 126 13.90 18.14 6.06
N ALA A 127 13.13 18.85 6.89
CA ALA A 127 11.68 18.94 6.72
C ALA A 127 11.31 19.63 5.41
N VAL A 128 11.97 20.74 5.07
CA VAL A 128 11.80 21.44 3.79
C VAL A 128 12.15 20.50 2.64
N LEU A 129 13.33 19.86 2.67
CA LEU A 129 13.75 18.91 1.63
C LEU A 129 12.75 17.75 1.45
N SER A 130 12.19 17.23 2.55
CA SER A 130 11.18 16.18 2.48
C SER A 130 9.90 16.65 1.81
N MET A 131 9.45 17.88 2.10
CA MET A 131 8.27 18.47 1.46
C MET A 131 8.53 18.80 -0.02
N GLU A 132 9.72 19.28 -0.37
CA GLU A 132 10.15 19.51 -1.76
C GLU A 132 10.10 18.23 -2.57
N ILE A 133 10.66 17.13 -2.04
CA ILE A 133 10.62 15.81 -2.69
C ILE A 133 9.18 15.35 -2.94
N TYR A 134 8.29 15.55 -1.97
CA TYR A 134 6.88 15.18 -2.15
C TYR A 134 6.19 16.05 -3.19
N ALA A 135 6.37 17.37 -3.12
CA ALA A 135 5.75 18.31 -4.03
C ALA A 135 6.23 18.10 -5.47
N SER A 136 7.54 17.97 -5.68
CA SER A 136 8.12 17.76 -7.02
C SER A 136 7.64 16.44 -7.61
N ALA A 137 7.64 15.35 -6.83
CA ALA A 137 7.24 14.04 -7.32
C ALA A 137 5.74 13.98 -7.66
N VAL A 138 4.88 14.65 -6.89
CA VAL A 138 3.44 14.70 -7.17
C VAL A 138 3.16 15.51 -8.44
N LEU A 139 3.81 16.65 -8.61
CA LEU A 139 3.69 17.47 -9.81
C LEU A 139 4.16 16.71 -11.04
N GLU A 140 5.35 16.10 -10.97
CA GLU A 140 5.92 15.34 -12.07
C GLU A 140 5.08 14.09 -12.40
N ALA A 141 4.67 13.30 -11.40
CA ALA A 141 3.80 12.13 -11.65
C ALA A 141 2.44 12.51 -12.26
N THR A 142 1.96 13.73 -12.00
CA THR A 142 0.69 14.22 -12.53
C THR A 142 0.83 14.74 -13.96
N LEU A 143 1.88 15.51 -14.25
CA LEU A 143 2.09 16.16 -15.54
C LEU A 143 2.80 15.25 -16.56
N LEU A 144 3.68 14.36 -16.07
CA LEU A 144 4.56 13.49 -16.86
C LEU A 144 4.43 12.03 -16.40
N PRO A 145 3.24 11.41 -16.55
CA PRO A 145 3.03 10.05 -16.08
C PRO A 145 3.89 9.04 -16.87
N MET A 146 4.39 8.03 -16.17
CA MET A 146 5.10 6.90 -16.78
C MET A 146 4.23 6.17 -17.81
N PRO A 147 4.82 5.51 -18.81
CA PRO A 147 4.05 4.70 -19.76
C PRO A 147 3.36 3.53 -19.06
N LYS A 148 2.16 3.17 -19.54
CA LYS A 148 1.51 1.92 -19.11
C LYS A 148 2.39 0.71 -19.45
N PRO A 149 2.50 -0.30 -18.57
CA PRO A 149 3.31 -1.48 -18.84
C PRO A 149 2.73 -2.28 -20.02
N LYS A 150 3.62 -2.87 -20.82
CA LYS A 150 3.26 -3.73 -21.95
C LYS A 150 2.50 -4.96 -21.46
N GLU A 151 1.59 -5.49 -22.28
CA GLU A 151 0.78 -6.65 -21.88
C GLU A 151 1.64 -7.88 -21.55
N SER A 152 2.69 -8.14 -22.34
CA SER A 152 3.63 -9.22 -22.06
C SER A 152 4.31 -9.10 -20.68
N TRP A 153 4.57 -7.87 -20.20
CA TRP A 153 5.10 -7.67 -18.85
C TRP A 153 4.06 -7.95 -17.78
N ARG A 154 2.79 -7.61 -18.03
CA ARG A 154 1.68 -7.93 -17.11
C ARG A 154 1.50 -9.43 -16.98
N GLU A 155 1.54 -10.15 -18.09
CA GLU A 155 1.46 -11.61 -18.12
C GLU A 155 2.61 -12.25 -17.31
N GLU A 156 3.84 -11.79 -17.50
CA GLU A 156 4.99 -12.27 -16.72
C GLU A 156 4.86 -11.92 -15.24
N MET A 157 4.44 -10.70 -14.90
CA MET A 157 4.18 -10.31 -13.51
C MET A 157 3.08 -11.16 -12.86
N ASN A 158 2.04 -11.55 -13.60
CA ASN A 158 1.02 -12.47 -13.11
C ASN A 158 1.62 -13.84 -12.76
N LYS A 159 2.47 -14.40 -13.63
CA LYS A 159 3.16 -15.69 -13.38
C LYS A 159 4.09 -15.61 -12.18
N LEU A 160 4.90 -14.55 -12.10
CA LEU A 160 5.85 -14.30 -11.02
C LEU A 160 5.14 -14.12 -9.68
N ALA A 161 4.10 -13.29 -9.63
CA ALA A 161 3.29 -13.08 -8.43
C ALA A 161 2.66 -14.38 -7.93
N ALA A 162 2.08 -15.18 -8.84
CA ALA A 162 1.48 -16.47 -8.48
C ALA A 162 2.51 -17.46 -7.93
N ARG A 163 3.69 -17.55 -8.54
CA ARG A 163 4.78 -18.41 -8.06
C ARG A 163 5.29 -17.95 -6.69
N ALA A 164 5.56 -16.65 -6.55
CA ALA A 164 6.04 -16.07 -5.30
C ALA A 164 5.05 -16.26 -4.14
N HIS A 165 3.75 -16.08 -4.40
CA HIS A 165 2.71 -16.32 -3.41
C HIS A 165 2.68 -17.77 -2.91
N ARG A 166 2.73 -18.74 -3.84
CA ARG A 166 2.78 -20.17 -3.48
C ARG A 166 4.01 -20.49 -2.63
N THR A 167 5.18 -20.04 -3.05
CA THR A 167 6.43 -20.29 -2.31
C THR A 167 6.44 -19.60 -0.94
N TYR A 168 5.87 -18.40 -0.83
CA TYR A 168 5.72 -17.73 0.46
C TYR A 168 4.82 -18.52 1.41
N ASN A 169 3.65 -18.95 0.94
CA ASN A 169 2.70 -19.72 1.76
C ASN A 169 3.23 -21.10 2.14
N SER A 170 3.96 -21.78 1.25
CA SER A 170 4.51 -23.10 1.55
C SER A 170 5.48 -23.07 2.73
N VAL A 171 6.15 -21.94 2.95
CA VAL A 171 7.04 -21.73 4.10
C VAL A 171 6.29 -21.15 5.30
N VAL A 172 5.54 -20.07 5.13
CA VAL A 172 5.03 -19.27 6.26
C VAL A 172 3.73 -19.85 6.86
N ARG A 173 2.92 -20.55 6.05
CA ARG A 173 1.61 -21.08 6.47
C ARG A 173 1.57 -22.59 6.51
N GLU A 174 2.11 -23.26 5.51
CA GLU A 174 1.94 -24.71 5.34
C GLU A 174 3.02 -25.51 6.09
N ASN A 175 4.22 -24.96 6.28
CA ASN A 175 5.27 -25.61 7.05
C ASN A 175 5.01 -25.50 8.56
N SER A 176 4.73 -26.64 9.19
CA SER A 176 4.47 -26.74 10.65
C SER A 176 5.63 -26.28 11.52
N ASP A 177 6.87 -26.36 11.03
CA ASP A 177 8.07 -26.02 11.78
C ASP A 177 8.37 -24.51 11.77
N PHE A 178 7.70 -23.75 10.89
CA PHE A 178 7.98 -22.33 10.73
C PHE A 178 7.72 -21.53 12.00
N VAL A 179 6.57 -21.72 12.66
CA VAL A 179 6.23 -20.96 13.87
C VAL A 179 7.18 -21.28 15.05
N PRO A 180 7.46 -22.56 15.37
CA PRO A 180 8.48 -22.91 16.36
C PRO A 180 9.85 -22.30 16.05
N TYR A 181 10.31 -22.44 14.80
CA TYR A 181 11.58 -21.89 14.34
C TYR A 181 11.63 -20.37 14.52
N PHE A 182 10.64 -19.66 13.98
CA PHE A 182 10.55 -18.20 14.03
C PHE A 182 10.56 -17.65 15.47
N ARG A 183 9.85 -18.30 16.39
CA ARG A 183 9.84 -17.89 17.81
C ARG A 183 11.17 -18.13 18.52
N ARG A 184 11.94 -19.13 18.09
CA ARG A 184 13.24 -19.47 18.70
C ARG A 184 14.36 -18.58 18.19
N ILE A 185 14.35 -18.25 16.90
CA ILE A 185 15.46 -17.52 16.24
C ILE A 185 15.27 -16.00 16.21
N THR A 186 14.09 -15.50 16.57
CA THR A 186 13.81 -14.05 16.60
C THR A 186 13.47 -13.57 18.01
N PRO A 187 13.71 -12.29 18.34
CA PRO A 187 13.37 -11.75 19.66
C PRO A 187 11.86 -11.47 19.81
N LEU A 188 10.97 -12.12 19.05
CA LEU A 188 9.53 -11.85 19.06
C LEU A 188 8.95 -11.88 20.48
N ASN A 189 9.30 -12.90 21.27
CA ASN A 189 8.81 -13.03 22.64
C ASN A 189 9.33 -11.90 23.54
N ALA A 190 10.61 -11.55 23.42
CA ALA A 190 11.20 -10.44 24.17
C ALA A 190 10.54 -9.10 23.80
N LEU A 191 10.35 -8.81 22.51
CA LEU A 191 9.70 -7.60 22.02
C LEU A 191 8.25 -7.47 22.50
N SER A 192 7.55 -8.59 22.72
CA SER A 192 6.18 -8.58 23.22
C SER A 192 6.05 -8.26 24.71
N GLN A 193 7.13 -8.44 25.49
CA GLN A 193 7.17 -8.22 26.93
C GLN A 193 7.73 -6.85 27.29
N LEU A 194 8.58 -6.27 26.43
CA LEU A 194 9.16 -4.97 26.66
C LEU A 194 8.13 -3.85 26.43
N PRO A 195 8.15 -2.76 27.23
CA PRO A 195 7.25 -1.62 27.07
C PRO A 195 7.68 -0.70 25.91
N LEU A 196 7.85 -1.25 24.72
CA LEU A 196 8.35 -0.52 23.54
C LEU A 196 7.24 0.17 22.73
N GLY A 197 6.00 -0.30 22.85
CA GLY A 197 4.86 0.24 22.11
C GLY A 197 3.58 0.20 22.93
N SER A 198 2.65 1.10 22.64
CA SER A 198 1.36 1.19 23.33
C SER A 198 0.34 0.12 22.90
N ARG A 199 0.67 -0.71 21.90
CA ARG A 199 -0.22 -1.75 21.36
C ARG A 199 0.28 -3.15 21.71
N PRO A 200 -0.63 -4.11 22.00
CA PRO A 200 -0.25 -5.50 22.22
C PRO A 200 0.31 -6.11 20.93
N ALA A 201 1.32 -6.97 21.07
CA ALA A 201 2.03 -7.61 19.95
C ALA A 201 1.15 -8.55 19.09
N LYS A 202 0.03 -9.03 19.64
CA LYS A 202 -0.94 -9.87 18.94
C LYS A 202 -2.35 -9.43 19.30
N ARG A 203 -3.23 -9.29 18.30
CA ARG A 203 -4.67 -9.20 18.54
C ARG A 203 -5.18 -10.63 18.77
N LYS A 204 -5.90 -10.87 19.86
CA LYS A 204 -6.65 -12.14 20.01
C LYS A 204 -7.65 -12.23 18.84
N GLN A 205 -7.64 -13.33 18.10
CA GLN A 205 -8.80 -13.74 17.33
C GLN A 205 -9.74 -14.41 18.33
N GLU A 206 -10.69 -13.67 18.88
CA GLU A 206 -11.93 -14.26 19.36
C GLU A 206 -12.87 -14.25 18.15
N GLY A 207 -13.21 -15.43 17.64
CA GLY A 207 -13.95 -15.65 16.40
C GLY A 207 -13.39 -16.81 15.61
#